data_AF-A0A972KMA2-F1
#
_entry.id   AF-A0A972KMA2-F1
#
_cell.length_a   1.000
_cell.length_b   1.000
_cell.length_c   1.000
_cell.angle_alpha   90.00
_cell.angle_beta   90.00
_cell.angle_gamma   90.00
#
_symmetry.space_group_name_H-M   'P 1'
#
loop_
_entity.id
_entity.type
_entity.pdbx_description
1 polymer ?
#
loop_
_entity_poly.entity_id
_entity_poly.type
_entity_poly.pdbx_seq_one_letter_code
_entity_poly.pdbx_strand_id
1 'polypeptide(L)'
;MKRIDVISYFPKLSRDVNIKPRPPWWWFVSDRQYLWPYKYGIQKWPVTVRIRIRDGKPVYLKTPDLAPLTAEIMFQGIFVEISDIEKPDKAFLRFKTFNMRNSQDFSLNYLPDSIQYSPGSTILYLVRLSELPLGKSTLNITIKDSDNKEIGSLPLPITTKKPAYLKVTVRDEKGELTSARVGVYSDGRFNYPPETLPLYPWDHKTAEGLNYDPTWPSKSKRVFYTRGTFKMAIRPGDVLLVIKKGIEYKRRKERFQIKAGETKKYPIQLERYFNLPKEGWYSADDHVHVYRDGKNNEDILEWAKAEDIHFASILQMGDITREYYLQYAWGDKGTYSQGDYFIRSGQENPRTHERGHILMINNARSHWDPSMYYVYEKALDLTHRDGGVNGYAHNGTIFKAERGLAIDAPLGKSDFIEVDANHMKALYDWWNLGFKQTVALGSDYPYAEWFGNRNFFVYV
;
A
#
# COMPACT_ATOMS: atom_id res chain seq x y z
N MET A 1 27.78 -41.61 -1.48
CA MET A 1 27.27 -40.55 -0.57
C MET A 1 26.31 -39.68 -1.37
N LYS A 2 25.09 -39.49 -0.89
CA LYS A 2 23.89 -39.07 -1.66
C LYS A 2 23.91 -37.58 -2.04
N ARG A 3 23.48 -37.29 -3.28
CA ARG A 3 23.04 -35.96 -3.75
C ARG A 3 21.88 -35.48 -2.86
N ILE A 4 21.98 -34.26 -2.35
CA ILE A 4 20.88 -33.57 -1.66
C ILE A 4 20.27 -32.62 -2.69
N ASP A 5 19.04 -32.92 -3.11
CA ASP A 5 18.22 -32.06 -3.95
C ASP A 5 17.65 -30.90 -3.12
N VAL A 6 17.86 -29.66 -3.59
CA VAL A 6 17.24 -28.46 -3.02
C VAL A 6 15.81 -28.36 -3.53
N ILE A 7 14.84 -28.69 -2.68
CA ILE A 7 13.41 -28.52 -2.94
C ILE A 7 13.05 -27.06 -2.70
N SER A 8 12.78 -26.32 -3.78
CA SER A 8 12.11 -25.02 -3.72
C SER A 8 10.61 -25.25 -3.47
N TYR A 9 10.13 -24.77 -2.32
CA TYR A 9 8.71 -24.82 -1.95
C TYR A 9 7.93 -23.72 -2.70
N PHE A 10 7.57 -23.99 -3.96
CA PHE A 10 6.44 -23.32 -4.60
C PHE A 10 5.17 -24.10 -4.24
N PRO A 11 4.18 -23.52 -3.55
CA PRO A 11 2.90 -24.19 -3.39
C PRO A 11 2.26 -24.37 -4.77
N LYS A 12 2.19 -25.63 -5.21
CA LYS A 12 1.33 -26.09 -6.29
C LYS A 12 -0.10 -25.67 -5.94
N LEU A 13 -0.55 -24.57 -6.51
CA LEU A 13 -1.98 -24.29 -6.66
C LEU A 13 -2.58 -25.44 -7.47
N SER A 14 -3.51 -26.15 -6.83
CA SER A 14 -4.30 -27.23 -7.38
C SER A 14 -4.81 -26.87 -8.79
N ARG A 15 -4.38 -27.67 -9.77
CA ARG A 15 -5.02 -27.77 -11.07
C ARG A 15 -6.39 -28.41 -10.86
N ASP A 16 -7.40 -27.61 -10.56
CA ASP A 16 -8.83 -27.97 -10.70
C ASP A 16 -9.71 -26.74 -10.61
N VAL A 17 -9.35 -25.70 -11.37
CA VAL A 17 -10.31 -24.66 -11.76
C VAL A 17 -10.31 -24.66 -13.27
N ASN A 18 -11.44 -25.05 -13.84
CA ASN A 18 -11.72 -25.03 -15.26
C ASN A 18 -11.81 -23.56 -15.71
N ILE A 19 -10.66 -22.90 -15.83
CA ILE A 19 -10.54 -21.52 -16.31
C ILE A 19 -10.48 -21.62 -17.84
N LYS A 20 -11.56 -21.18 -18.50
CA LYS A 20 -11.60 -20.95 -19.96
C LYS A 20 -10.30 -20.26 -20.44
N PRO A 21 -9.80 -20.57 -21.64
CA PRO A 21 -8.52 -20.05 -22.13
C PRO A 21 -8.50 -18.52 -22.07
N ARG A 22 -7.47 -17.98 -21.44
CA ARG A 22 -7.25 -16.53 -21.34
C ARG A 22 -6.84 -15.99 -22.73
N PRO A 23 -7.35 -14.83 -23.14
CA PRO A 23 -7.10 -14.33 -24.48
C PRO A 23 -5.65 -13.87 -24.70
N PRO A 24 -5.12 -13.94 -25.94
CA PRO A 24 -3.67 -13.90 -26.24
C PRO A 24 -2.97 -12.53 -26.02
N TRP A 25 -3.72 -11.45 -25.77
CA TRP A 25 -3.19 -10.08 -25.66
C TRP A 25 -2.53 -9.75 -24.31
N TRP A 26 -2.42 -10.71 -23.39
CA TRP A 26 -1.94 -10.51 -22.01
C TRP A 26 -0.42 -10.28 -21.87
N TRP A 27 0.38 -10.53 -22.91
CA TRP A 27 1.85 -10.59 -22.79
C TRP A 27 2.59 -9.26 -23.01
N PHE A 28 1.93 -8.18 -23.46
CA PHE A 28 2.63 -6.98 -23.97
C PHE A 28 2.40 -5.67 -23.20
N VAL A 29 2.04 -5.71 -21.91
CA VAL A 29 2.00 -4.50 -21.06
C VAL A 29 3.25 -4.46 -20.17
N SER A 30 4.42 -4.27 -20.78
CA SER A 30 5.67 -4.01 -20.08
C SER A 30 5.91 -2.51 -19.95
N ASP A 31 5.13 -1.87 -19.07
CA ASP A 31 5.55 -0.62 -18.43
C ASP A 31 4.96 -0.57 -17.02
N ARG A 32 5.84 -0.72 -16.02
CA ARG A 32 5.51 -1.22 -14.67
C ARG A 32 4.67 -0.27 -13.80
N GLN A 33 4.26 0.91 -14.27
CA GLN A 33 3.64 1.91 -13.39
C GLN A 33 2.16 2.23 -13.65
N TYR A 34 1.60 1.93 -14.83
CA TYR A 34 0.31 2.55 -15.17
C TYR A 34 -0.93 1.62 -15.24
N LEU A 35 -0.81 0.30 -15.45
CA LEU A 35 -1.89 -0.40 -16.16
C LEU A 35 -2.33 -1.76 -15.59
N TRP A 36 -2.65 -1.84 -14.30
CA TRP A 36 -3.28 -3.04 -13.74
C TRP A 36 -4.72 -2.76 -13.26
N PRO A 37 -5.77 -3.33 -13.87
CA PRO A 37 -7.17 -3.18 -13.43
C PRO A 37 -7.37 -3.52 -11.95
N TYR A 38 -6.57 -4.47 -11.45
CA TYR A 38 -6.54 -4.87 -10.05
C TYR A 38 -6.07 -3.75 -9.09
N LYS A 39 -5.22 -2.81 -9.53
CA LYS A 39 -4.88 -1.59 -8.77
C LYS A 39 -6.12 -0.73 -8.53
N TYR A 40 -7.09 -0.82 -9.45
CA TYR A 40 -8.38 -0.13 -9.38
C TYR A 40 -9.48 -1.02 -8.79
N GLY A 41 -9.12 -2.11 -8.08
CA GLY A 41 -10.07 -3.00 -7.44
C GLY A 41 -10.95 -3.81 -8.40
N ILE A 42 -10.72 -3.73 -9.71
CA ILE A 42 -11.47 -4.51 -10.71
C ILE A 42 -11.03 -5.97 -10.58
N GLN A 43 -11.94 -6.83 -10.12
CA GLN A 43 -11.69 -8.26 -9.96
C GLN A 43 -12.30 -9.07 -11.10
N LYS A 44 -13.39 -8.56 -11.69
CA LYS A 44 -14.07 -9.14 -12.85
C LYS A 44 -13.90 -8.17 -14.02
N TRP A 45 -13.49 -8.68 -15.18
CA TRP A 45 -13.30 -7.84 -16.35
C TRP A 45 -14.65 -7.28 -16.83
N PRO A 46 -14.72 -5.97 -17.13
CA PRO A 46 -15.97 -5.34 -17.51
C PRO A 46 -16.40 -5.76 -18.92
N VAL A 47 -17.69 -5.57 -19.21
CA VAL A 47 -18.26 -5.77 -20.55
C VAL A 47 -17.54 -4.85 -21.55
N THR A 48 -17.25 -5.39 -22.73
CA THR A 48 -16.67 -4.63 -23.84
C THR A 48 -17.77 -4.09 -24.75
N VAL A 49 -17.94 -2.78 -24.76
CA VAL A 49 -18.70 -2.05 -25.77
C VAL A 49 -17.88 -2.01 -27.05
N ARG A 50 -18.43 -2.49 -28.16
CA ARG A 50 -17.72 -2.55 -29.44
C ARG A 50 -18.32 -1.56 -30.41
N ILE A 51 -17.48 -0.65 -30.90
CA ILE A 51 -17.80 0.38 -31.87
C ILE A 51 -17.03 0.04 -33.16
N ARG A 52 -17.72 0.15 -34.29
CA ARG A 52 -17.13 0.05 -35.62
C ARG A 52 -17.23 1.38 -36.35
N ILE A 53 -16.21 1.72 -37.12
CA ILE A 53 -16.28 2.85 -38.05
C ILE A 53 -16.70 2.31 -39.41
N ARG A 54 -17.87 2.73 -39.90
CA ARG A 54 -18.41 2.37 -41.22
C ARG A 54 -18.75 3.64 -41.97
N ASP A 55 -18.23 3.79 -43.18
CA ASP A 55 -18.40 5.00 -44.01
C ASP A 55 -18.06 6.30 -43.26
N GLY A 56 -16.97 6.26 -42.48
CA GLY A 56 -16.51 7.39 -41.67
C GLY A 56 -17.36 7.70 -40.44
N LYS A 57 -18.37 6.89 -40.11
CA LYS A 57 -19.27 7.10 -38.97
C LYS A 57 -19.14 5.97 -37.93
N PRO A 58 -19.16 6.30 -36.63
CA PRO A 58 -19.18 5.29 -35.59
C PRO A 58 -20.55 4.65 -35.46
N VAL A 59 -20.58 3.33 -35.37
CA VAL A 59 -21.79 2.52 -35.10
C VAL A 59 -21.48 1.44 -34.08
N TYR A 60 -22.44 1.09 -33.23
CA TYR A 60 -22.28 -0.06 -32.35
C TYR A 60 -22.31 -1.36 -33.17
N LEU A 61 -21.35 -2.25 -32.94
CA LEU A 61 -21.37 -3.59 -33.52
C LEU A 61 -22.57 -4.40 -33.01
N LYS A 62 -22.92 -4.19 -31.74
CA LYS A 62 -24.14 -4.69 -31.09
C LYS A 62 -24.58 -3.64 -30.06
N THR A 63 -25.88 -3.47 -29.89
CA THR A 63 -26.43 -2.63 -28.83
C THR A 63 -25.77 -2.96 -27.49
N PRO A 64 -25.18 -1.96 -26.80
CA PRO A 64 -24.53 -2.18 -25.52
C PRO A 64 -25.54 -2.70 -24.49
N ASP A 65 -25.22 -3.84 -23.87
CA ASP A 65 -25.97 -4.40 -22.74
C ASP A 65 -25.05 -4.44 -21.53
N LEU A 66 -25.03 -3.31 -20.81
CA LEU A 66 -24.17 -3.13 -19.64
C LEU A 66 -24.89 -3.63 -18.39
N ALA A 67 -24.23 -4.50 -17.63
CA ALA A 67 -24.66 -4.81 -16.28
C ALA A 67 -24.76 -3.51 -15.45
N PRO A 68 -25.77 -3.36 -14.58
CA PRO A 68 -25.93 -2.16 -13.79
C PRO A 68 -24.67 -1.81 -12.98
N LEU A 69 -24.22 -0.57 -13.11
CA LEU A 69 -23.16 0.01 -12.29
C LEU A 69 -23.71 0.37 -10.90
N THR A 70 -22.85 0.87 -10.02
CA THR A 70 -23.23 1.27 -8.66
C THR A 70 -22.99 2.75 -8.45
N ALA A 71 -23.98 3.46 -7.93
CA ALA A 71 -23.83 4.88 -7.58
C ALA A 71 -22.82 5.07 -6.43
N GLU A 72 -22.25 6.27 -6.30
CA GLU A 72 -21.36 6.67 -5.18
C GLU A 72 -20.04 5.87 -5.04
N ILE A 73 -19.75 4.97 -5.97
CA ILE A 73 -18.48 4.23 -5.99
C ILE A 73 -17.41 5.12 -6.63
N MET A 74 -16.24 5.15 -5.97
CA MET A 74 -15.11 5.97 -6.37
C MET A 74 -14.72 5.69 -7.82
N PHE A 75 -14.49 4.43 -8.20
CA PHE A 75 -14.19 4.08 -9.60
C PHE A 75 -14.75 2.72 -10.03
N GLN A 76 -15.31 2.70 -11.24
CA GLN A 76 -15.77 1.52 -11.99
C GLN A 76 -15.23 1.61 -13.43
N GLY A 77 -15.17 0.49 -14.16
CA GLY A 77 -14.59 0.43 -15.50
C GLY A 77 -15.54 -0.16 -16.53
N ILE A 78 -15.47 0.34 -17.77
CA ILE A 78 -16.06 -0.26 -18.98
C ILE A 78 -14.96 -0.33 -20.04
N PHE A 79 -14.96 -1.38 -20.87
CA PHE A 79 -14.11 -1.39 -22.05
C PHE A 79 -14.85 -0.86 -23.27
N VAL A 80 -14.20 0.02 -24.03
CA VAL A 80 -14.68 0.48 -25.34
C VAL A 80 -13.65 0.07 -26.39
N GLU A 81 -14.00 -0.88 -27.23
CA GLU A 81 -13.20 -1.27 -28.40
C GLU A 81 -13.69 -0.47 -29.60
N ILE A 82 -12.78 0.23 -30.28
CA ILE A 82 -13.06 0.95 -31.53
C ILE A 82 -12.19 0.38 -32.64
N SER A 83 -12.79 0.14 -33.80
CA SER A 83 -12.10 -0.46 -34.97
C SER A 83 -12.83 -0.13 -36.26
N ASP A 84 -12.12 0.07 -37.36
CA ASP A 84 -12.67 0.01 -38.73
C ASP A 84 -12.48 -1.37 -39.37
N ILE A 85 -11.81 -2.29 -38.67
CA ILE A 85 -11.55 -3.65 -39.12
C ILE A 85 -12.70 -4.56 -38.66
N GLU A 86 -13.27 -5.30 -39.60
CA GLU A 86 -14.43 -6.16 -39.32
C GLU A 86 -14.07 -7.32 -38.36
N LYS A 87 -12.87 -7.90 -38.52
CA LYS A 87 -12.32 -8.96 -37.67
C LYS A 87 -10.89 -8.60 -37.24
N PRO A 88 -10.71 -7.84 -36.16
CA PRO A 88 -9.38 -7.42 -35.74
C PRO A 88 -8.61 -8.54 -35.05
N ASP A 89 -7.39 -8.80 -35.51
CA ASP A 89 -6.51 -9.82 -34.92
C ASP A 89 -5.69 -9.29 -33.74
N LYS A 90 -5.53 -7.96 -33.63
CA LYS A 90 -4.76 -7.26 -32.59
C LYS A 90 -5.42 -5.93 -32.22
N ALA A 91 -5.32 -5.53 -30.96
CA ALA A 91 -5.82 -4.24 -30.45
C ALA A 91 -4.76 -3.53 -29.59
N PHE A 92 -4.62 -2.22 -29.77
CA PHE A 92 -3.79 -1.37 -28.93
C PHE A 92 -4.57 -0.94 -27.68
N LEU A 93 -4.04 -1.22 -26.50
CA LEU A 93 -4.69 -0.83 -25.25
C LEU A 93 -4.35 0.63 -24.90
N ARG A 94 -5.38 1.45 -24.71
CA ARG A 94 -5.30 2.83 -24.24
C ARG A 94 -6.12 2.95 -22.95
N PHE A 95 -5.65 3.77 -22.02
CA PHE A 95 -6.32 4.00 -20.75
C PHE A 95 -6.78 5.45 -20.71
N LYS A 96 -8.08 5.65 -20.51
CA LYS A 96 -8.66 6.99 -20.54
C LYS A 96 -9.67 7.15 -19.41
N THR A 97 -9.48 8.22 -18.63
CA THR A 97 -10.35 8.53 -17.49
C THR A 97 -11.44 9.49 -17.93
N PHE A 98 -12.68 9.19 -17.55
CA PHE A 98 -13.82 10.08 -17.70
C PHE A 98 -14.40 10.32 -16.30
N ASN A 99 -14.29 11.55 -15.79
CA ASN A 99 -14.80 11.89 -14.46
C ASN A 99 -16.16 12.56 -14.62
N MET A 100 -17.22 11.96 -14.09
CA MET A 100 -18.58 12.51 -14.16
C MET A 100 -19.10 12.82 -12.77
N ARG A 101 -18.99 14.09 -12.37
CA ARG A 101 -19.67 14.65 -11.19
C ARG A 101 -20.92 15.38 -11.67
N ASN A 102 -22.11 14.96 -11.23
CA ASN A 102 -23.40 15.59 -11.52
C ASN A 102 -23.74 15.75 -13.02
N SER A 103 -24.88 15.19 -13.45
CA SER A 103 -25.44 15.43 -14.78
C SER A 103 -26.05 16.83 -14.97
N GLN A 104 -25.48 17.86 -14.32
CA GLN A 104 -25.72 19.28 -14.61
C GLN A 104 -24.40 20.01 -14.31
N ASP A 105 -23.60 20.21 -15.36
CA ASP A 105 -22.37 21.01 -15.45
C ASP A 105 -21.39 20.97 -14.27
N PHE A 106 -20.26 20.27 -14.46
CA PHE A 106 -18.97 20.75 -13.96
C PHE A 106 -17.84 20.42 -14.95
N SER A 107 -17.26 21.48 -15.50
CA SER A 107 -16.01 21.50 -16.23
C SER A 107 -14.85 21.14 -15.29
N LEU A 108 -14.21 20.00 -15.54
CA LEU A 108 -12.79 19.86 -15.25
C LEU A 108 -12.07 19.99 -16.58
N ASN A 109 -11.68 21.24 -16.88
CA ASN A 109 -10.65 21.54 -17.86
C ASN A 109 -9.47 20.58 -17.63
N TYR A 110 -8.96 20.00 -18.72
CA TYR A 110 -7.95 18.92 -18.78
C TYR A 110 -8.51 17.49 -18.75
N LEU A 111 -9.25 17.10 -19.78
CA LEU A 111 -9.11 15.83 -20.52
C LEU A 111 -10.07 15.90 -21.73
N PRO A 112 -9.68 15.52 -22.96
CA PRO A 112 -10.64 15.55 -24.06
C PRO A 112 -11.65 14.42 -23.86
N ASP A 113 -12.93 14.74 -23.68
CA ASP A 113 -14.09 13.82 -23.52
C ASP A 113 -14.37 12.94 -24.77
N SER A 114 -13.36 12.73 -25.61
CA SER A 114 -13.47 12.02 -26.88
C SER A 114 -12.50 10.85 -26.95
N ILE A 115 -12.93 9.75 -27.54
CA ILE A 115 -12.08 8.62 -27.83
C ILE A 115 -11.42 8.85 -29.19
N GLN A 116 -10.10 8.67 -29.28
CA GLN A 116 -9.39 8.80 -30.56
C GLN A 116 -9.49 7.52 -31.38
N TYR A 117 -9.63 7.69 -32.68
CA TYR A 117 -9.63 6.65 -33.68
C TYR A 117 -8.53 6.93 -34.70
N SER A 118 -7.87 5.86 -35.15
CA SER A 118 -6.91 5.92 -36.25
C SER A 118 -7.30 4.86 -37.29
N PRO A 119 -7.37 5.20 -38.59
CA PRO A 119 -7.67 4.23 -39.63
C PRO A 119 -6.73 3.03 -39.64
N GLY A 120 -7.25 1.85 -39.97
CA GLY A 120 -6.52 0.59 -40.00
C GLY A 120 -6.08 0.08 -38.62
N SER A 121 -6.71 0.55 -37.54
CA SER A 121 -6.32 0.20 -36.18
C SER A 121 -7.50 -0.24 -35.33
N THR A 122 -7.21 -1.10 -34.35
CA THR A 122 -8.15 -1.42 -33.28
C THR A 122 -7.59 -0.89 -31.99
N ILE A 123 -8.37 -0.09 -31.28
CA ILE A 123 -7.97 0.51 -30.01
C ILE A 123 -8.96 0.07 -28.94
N LEU A 124 -8.45 -0.44 -27.84
CA LEU A 124 -9.24 -0.82 -26.66
C LEU A 124 -9.04 0.22 -25.58
N TYR A 125 -10.11 0.88 -25.16
CA TYR A 125 -10.11 1.88 -24.11
C TYR A 125 -10.65 1.30 -22.82
N LEU A 126 -9.88 1.35 -21.72
CA LEU A 126 -10.46 1.24 -20.38
C LEU A 126 -11.01 2.60 -19.98
N VAL A 127 -12.34 2.73 -19.99
CA VAL A 127 -13.09 3.92 -19.56
C VAL A 127 -13.38 3.80 -18.07
N ARG A 128 -12.78 4.71 -17.28
CA ARG A 128 -13.04 4.83 -15.85
C ARG A 128 -14.24 5.74 -15.63
N LEU A 129 -15.16 5.33 -14.76
CA LEU A 129 -16.36 6.07 -14.36
C LEU A 129 -16.37 6.23 -12.84
N SER A 130 -16.70 7.43 -12.37
CA SER A 130 -16.72 7.81 -10.95
C SER A 130 -18.01 8.55 -10.63
N GLU A 131 -18.48 8.43 -9.38
CA GLU A 131 -19.54 9.29 -8.82
C GLU A 131 -20.85 9.35 -9.64
N LEU A 132 -21.23 8.25 -10.29
CA LEU A 132 -22.42 8.19 -11.13
C LEU A 132 -23.72 8.42 -10.33
N PRO A 133 -24.70 9.17 -10.87
CA PRO A 133 -25.99 9.38 -10.23
C PRO A 133 -26.79 8.07 -10.15
N LEU A 134 -27.72 7.96 -9.20
CA LEU A 134 -28.62 6.81 -9.08
C LEU A 134 -29.67 6.79 -10.19
N GLY A 135 -29.91 5.63 -10.81
CA GLY A 135 -30.97 5.43 -11.80
C GLY A 135 -30.43 5.30 -13.22
N LYS A 136 -31.19 5.79 -14.20
CA LYS A 136 -30.80 5.75 -15.62
C LYS A 136 -30.10 7.04 -16.01
N SER A 137 -29.00 6.93 -16.73
CA SER A 137 -28.26 8.04 -17.33
C SER A 137 -27.78 7.65 -18.73
N THR A 138 -27.45 8.63 -19.57
CA THR A 138 -26.84 8.38 -20.88
C THR A 138 -25.47 9.04 -20.91
N LEU A 139 -24.44 8.27 -21.25
CA LEU A 139 -23.09 8.78 -21.54
C LEU A 139 -22.93 8.91 -23.05
N ASN A 140 -22.56 10.09 -23.55
CA ASN A 140 -22.25 10.24 -24.97
C ASN A 140 -20.76 9.95 -25.20
N ILE A 141 -20.47 8.89 -25.96
CA ILE A 141 -19.10 8.56 -26.37
C ILE A 141 -18.81 9.31 -27.65
N THR A 142 -18.18 10.48 -27.53
CA THR A 142 -17.70 11.24 -28.68
C THR A 142 -16.43 10.61 -29.24
N ILE A 143 -16.34 10.49 -30.55
CA ILE A 143 -15.21 9.87 -31.24
C ILE A 143 -14.61 10.89 -32.18
N LYS A 144 -13.28 11.03 -32.10
CA LYS A 144 -12.50 11.91 -32.97
C LYS A 144 -11.49 11.10 -33.78
N ASP A 145 -11.22 11.57 -34.99
CA ASP A 145 -10.13 11.04 -35.81
C ASP A 145 -8.74 11.53 -35.32
N SER A 146 -7.70 11.17 -36.06
CA SER A 146 -6.32 11.57 -35.78
C SER A 146 -6.08 13.08 -35.84
N ASP A 147 -6.92 13.81 -36.57
CA ASP A 147 -6.82 15.27 -36.73
C ASP A 147 -7.67 16.01 -35.68
N ASN A 148 -8.17 15.30 -34.66
CA ASN A 148 -9.08 15.78 -33.63
C ASN A 148 -10.43 16.30 -34.17
N LYS A 149 -10.82 15.92 -35.38
CA LYS A 149 -12.15 16.19 -35.90
C LYS A 149 -13.13 15.15 -35.36
N GLU A 150 -14.28 15.63 -34.89
CA GLU A 150 -15.36 14.74 -34.45
C GLU A 150 -15.96 14.02 -35.66
N ILE A 151 -15.97 12.69 -35.60
CA ILE A 151 -16.56 11.82 -36.64
C ILE A 151 -17.92 11.25 -36.21
N GLY A 152 -18.26 11.38 -34.93
CA GLY A 152 -19.60 11.11 -34.41
C GLY A 152 -19.62 10.90 -32.90
N SER A 153 -20.82 10.82 -32.35
CA SER A 153 -21.07 10.53 -30.94
C SER A 153 -22.13 9.45 -30.81
N LEU A 154 -21.90 8.48 -29.92
CA LEU A 154 -22.82 7.38 -29.67
C LEU A 154 -23.35 7.44 -28.23
N PRO A 155 -24.68 7.44 -28.02
CA PRO A 155 -25.24 7.37 -26.68
C PRO A 155 -25.00 5.98 -26.09
N LEU A 156 -24.51 5.92 -24.87
CA LEU A 156 -24.32 4.72 -24.08
C LEU A 156 -25.28 4.78 -22.88
N PRO A 157 -26.39 4.03 -22.92
CA PRO A 157 -27.29 3.96 -21.78
C PRO A 157 -26.60 3.25 -20.61
N ILE A 158 -26.63 3.91 -19.46
CA ILE A 158 -26.07 3.41 -18.20
C ILE A 158 -27.22 3.31 -17.20
N THR A 159 -27.26 2.19 -16.47
CA THR A 159 -28.13 2.04 -15.32
C THR A 159 -27.26 1.86 -14.08
N THR A 160 -27.52 2.62 -13.04
CA THR A 160 -26.87 2.49 -11.74
C THR A 160 -27.86 2.01 -10.68
N LYS A 161 -27.36 1.22 -9.74
CA LYS A 161 -28.10 0.77 -8.55
C LYS A 161 -27.55 1.45 -7.31
N LYS A 162 -28.36 1.45 -6.24
CA LYS A 162 -27.94 1.92 -4.92
C LYS A 162 -26.71 1.15 -4.46
N PRO A 163 -25.71 1.80 -3.83
CA PRO A 163 -24.66 1.09 -3.15
C PRO A 163 -25.22 0.24 -2.02
N ALA A 164 -24.39 -0.67 -1.53
CA ALA A 164 -24.58 -1.29 -0.23
C ALA A 164 -23.65 -0.60 0.79
N TYR A 165 -23.94 -0.74 2.07
CA TYR A 165 -23.10 -0.18 3.13
C TYR A 165 -22.57 -1.29 4.03
N LEU A 166 -21.28 -1.23 4.32
CA LEU A 166 -20.64 -2.09 5.29
C LEU A 166 -20.33 -1.28 6.55
N LYS A 167 -20.84 -1.72 7.70
CA LYS A 167 -20.50 -1.17 9.02
C LYS A 167 -19.77 -2.24 9.83
N VAL A 168 -18.53 -1.97 10.20
CA VAL A 168 -17.68 -2.92 10.93
C VAL A 168 -17.34 -2.37 12.30
N THR A 169 -17.26 -3.27 13.27
CA THR A 169 -16.70 -3.00 14.60
C THR A 169 -15.72 -4.11 14.93
N VAL A 170 -14.48 -3.75 15.22
CA VAL A 170 -13.38 -4.67 15.51
C VAL A 170 -13.07 -4.60 16.99
N ARG A 171 -13.06 -5.76 17.64
CA ARG A 171 -12.68 -5.92 19.04
C ARG A 171 -11.49 -6.85 19.18
N ASP A 172 -10.67 -6.63 20.20
CA ASP A 172 -9.59 -7.54 20.57
C ASP A 172 -10.12 -8.80 21.29
N GLU A 173 -9.22 -9.61 21.82
CA GLU A 173 -9.56 -10.85 22.53
C GLU A 173 -10.37 -10.60 23.81
N LYS A 174 -10.26 -9.41 24.41
CA LYS A 174 -10.97 -9.01 25.63
C LYS A 174 -12.36 -8.42 25.33
N GLY A 175 -12.67 -8.20 24.05
CA GLY A 175 -13.92 -7.57 23.62
C GLY A 175 -13.85 -6.04 23.62
N GLU A 176 -12.66 -5.45 23.76
CA GLU A 176 -12.44 -4.01 23.73
C GLU A 176 -12.27 -3.53 22.29
N LEU A 177 -12.72 -2.31 21.98
CA LEU A 177 -12.55 -1.73 20.65
C LEU A 177 -11.05 -1.58 20.35
N THR A 178 -10.60 -2.05 19.19
CA THR A 178 -9.16 -2.07 18.88
C THR A 178 -8.85 -1.63 17.47
N SER A 179 -7.68 -1.01 17.32
CA SER A 179 -7.17 -0.57 16.03
C SER A 179 -6.70 -1.74 15.18
N ALA A 180 -6.90 -1.63 13.87
CA ALA A 180 -6.59 -2.72 12.95
C ALA A 180 -6.29 -2.22 11.54
N ARG A 181 -5.47 -3.00 10.82
CA ARG A 181 -5.30 -2.87 9.37
C ARG A 181 -6.45 -3.57 8.66
N VAL A 182 -7.12 -2.87 7.76
CA VAL A 182 -8.31 -3.35 7.06
C VAL A 182 -8.11 -3.29 5.55
N GLY A 183 -8.58 -4.32 4.86
CA GLY A 183 -8.77 -4.32 3.41
C GLY A 183 -10.18 -4.76 3.06
N VAL A 184 -10.86 -3.96 2.23
CA VAL A 184 -12.19 -4.28 1.69
C VAL A 184 -12.09 -4.40 0.19
N TYR A 185 -12.37 -5.58 -0.32
CA TYR A 185 -12.21 -5.92 -1.73
C TYR A 185 -13.51 -6.45 -2.30
N SER A 186 -14.01 -5.80 -3.33
CA SER A 186 -15.05 -6.33 -4.22
C SER A 186 -14.77 -5.80 -5.62
N ASP A 187 -15.65 -6.04 -6.59
CA ASP A 187 -15.41 -5.62 -7.97
C ASP A 187 -15.54 -4.10 -8.15
N GLY A 188 -14.41 -3.42 -8.32
CA GLY A 188 -14.32 -1.96 -8.43
C GLY A 188 -13.56 -1.34 -7.25
N ARG A 189 -13.40 -0.01 -7.27
CA ARG A 189 -12.66 0.72 -6.24
C ARG A 189 -13.58 1.61 -5.44
N PHE A 190 -13.48 1.46 -4.12
CA PHE A 190 -14.28 2.19 -3.13
C PHE A 190 -13.53 3.37 -2.56
N ASN A 191 -14.33 4.34 -2.09
CA ASN A 191 -13.86 5.36 -1.17
C ASN A 191 -13.51 4.70 0.16
N TYR A 192 -12.50 5.23 0.83
CA TYR A 192 -12.19 4.83 2.18
C TYR A 192 -13.24 5.38 3.14
N PRO A 193 -13.51 4.67 4.25
CA PRO A 193 -14.39 5.20 5.28
C PRO A 193 -13.82 6.52 5.83
N PRO A 194 -14.67 7.51 6.15
CA PRO A 194 -14.23 8.76 6.77
C PRO A 194 -13.40 8.56 8.05
N GLU A 195 -13.64 7.45 8.76
CA GLU A 195 -12.94 7.03 9.98
C GLU A 195 -11.53 6.45 9.74
N THR A 196 -11.06 6.46 8.49
CA THR A 196 -9.71 6.02 8.12
C THR A 196 -8.66 6.98 8.69
N LEU A 197 -7.62 6.42 9.31
CA LEU A 197 -6.47 7.20 9.76
C LEU A 197 -5.69 7.78 8.57
N PRO A 198 -5.16 9.01 8.69
CA PRO A 198 -4.19 9.50 7.72
C PRO A 198 -2.96 8.59 7.72
N LEU A 199 -2.27 8.53 6.58
CA LEU A 199 -0.93 7.99 6.50
C LEU A 199 0.03 9.16 6.32
N TYR A 200 1.28 8.99 6.74
CA TYR A 200 2.37 9.93 6.55
C TYR A 200 3.53 9.20 5.89
N PRO A 201 4.45 9.88 5.21
CA PRO A 201 4.46 11.31 4.89
C PRO A 201 3.53 11.69 3.73
N TRP A 202 2.89 10.71 3.08
CA TRP A 202 2.00 10.98 1.97
C TRP A 202 0.69 11.59 2.47
N ASP A 203 0.23 12.72 1.91
CA ASP A 203 -1.11 13.27 2.16
C ASP A 203 -2.22 12.43 1.47
N HIS A 204 -2.11 11.12 1.60
CA HIS A 204 -3.04 10.13 1.07
C HIS A 204 -3.50 9.29 2.23
N LYS A 205 -4.82 9.16 2.38
CA LYS A 205 -5.45 8.30 3.39
C LYS A 205 -5.19 6.80 3.18
N THR A 206 -4.40 6.41 2.18
CA THR A 206 -3.97 5.03 1.94
C THR A 206 -2.68 4.88 1.16
N ALA A 207 -2.02 3.77 1.40
CA ALA A 207 -0.93 3.32 0.57
C ALA A 207 -1.44 2.59 -0.66
N GLU A 208 -1.34 3.30 -1.77
CA GLU A 208 -1.49 2.74 -3.09
C GLU A 208 -0.12 2.73 -3.75
N GLY A 209 0.62 1.63 -3.63
CA GLY A 209 1.69 1.37 -4.60
C GLY A 209 3.08 1.02 -4.08
N LEU A 210 3.20 0.35 -2.94
CA LEU A 210 4.46 -0.25 -2.53
C LEU A 210 4.22 -1.71 -2.14
N ASN A 211 5.25 -2.56 -2.33
CA ASN A 211 5.16 -4.02 -2.29
C ASN A 211 4.94 -4.54 -0.85
N TYR A 212 3.79 -4.25 -0.28
CA TYR A 212 3.57 -4.42 1.15
C TYR A 212 2.79 -5.68 1.47
N ASP A 213 3.27 -6.37 2.52
CA ASP A 213 2.86 -7.69 3.01
C ASP A 213 2.64 -8.72 1.88
N PRO A 214 3.65 -9.53 1.51
CA PRO A 214 3.47 -10.57 0.48
C PRO A 214 2.42 -11.60 0.86
N THR A 215 2.05 -11.71 2.14
CA THR A 215 1.05 -12.65 2.65
C THR A 215 -0.36 -12.06 2.63
N TRP A 216 -0.54 -10.81 2.19
CA TRP A 216 -1.84 -10.17 2.11
C TRP A 216 -2.72 -10.82 1.02
N PRO A 217 -3.96 -11.25 1.32
CA PRO A 217 -4.73 -12.16 0.46
C PRO A 217 -5.43 -11.48 -0.73
N SER A 218 -4.99 -10.29 -1.15
CA SER A 218 -5.58 -9.52 -2.25
C SER A 218 -4.52 -8.91 -3.15
N LYS A 219 -4.68 -9.06 -4.46
CA LYS A 219 -3.79 -8.47 -5.47
C LYS A 219 -3.78 -6.94 -5.47
N SER A 220 -4.89 -6.31 -5.06
CA SER A 220 -4.97 -4.86 -4.97
C SER A 220 -4.10 -4.31 -3.85
N LYS A 221 -3.89 -5.09 -2.77
CA LYS A 221 -3.14 -4.72 -1.55
C LYS A 221 -3.52 -3.38 -0.92
N ARG A 222 -4.62 -2.75 -1.34
CA ARG A 222 -5.14 -1.50 -0.77
C ARG A 222 -5.64 -1.74 0.64
N VAL A 223 -5.03 -1.09 1.61
CA VAL A 223 -5.32 -1.23 3.03
C VAL A 223 -5.44 0.15 3.66
N PHE A 224 -6.13 0.21 4.78
CA PHE A 224 -6.24 1.40 5.61
C PHE A 224 -6.25 1.02 7.09
N TYR A 225 -5.96 1.98 7.96
CA TYR A 225 -6.09 1.82 9.40
C TYR A 225 -7.38 2.44 9.93
N THR A 226 -7.91 1.86 11.00
CA THR A 226 -9.09 2.34 11.72
C THR A 226 -8.86 2.19 13.21
N ARG A 227 -9.53 3.03 14.03
CA ARG A 227 -9.64 2.88 15.49
C ARG A 227 -10.67 1.81 15.92
N GLY A 228 -10.95 0.85 15.04
CA GLY A 228 -11.85 -0.28 15.29
C GLY A 228 -13.29 -0.12 14.80
N THR A 229 -13.73 1.07 14.37
CA THR A 229 -15.06 1.22 13.73
C THR A 229 -14.97 1.97 12.42
N PHE A 230 -15.73 1.51 11.43
CA PHE A 230 -15.87 2.24 10.18
C PHE A 230 -17.19 1.93 9.47
N LYS A 231 -17.64 2.87 8.64
CA LYS A 231 -18.75 2.67 7.70
C LYS A 231 -18.34 3.10 6.30
N MET A 232 -18.56 2.25 5.30
CA MET A 232 -18.25 2.58 3.90
C MET A 232 -19.29 2.07 2.91
N ALA A 233 -19.47 2.82 1.82
CA ALA A 233 -20.22 2.38 0.66
C ALA A 233 -19.39 1.37 -0.14
N ILE A 234 -20.04 0.27 -0.55
CA ILE A 234 -19.44 -0.80 -1.35
C ILE A 234 -20.37 -1.23 -2.47
N ARG A 235 -19.80 -1.87 -3.48
CA ARG A 235 -20.56 -2.44 -4.58
C ARG A 235 -21.34 -3.67 -4.10
N PRO A 236 -22.64 -3.79 -4.45
CA PRO A 236 -23.38 -5.03 -4.22
C PRO A 236 -22.74 -6.23 -4.92
N GLY A 237 -22.75 -7.39 -4.26
CA GLY A 237 -22.16 -8.63 -4.75
C GLY A 237 -21.16 -9.24 -3.78
N ASP A 238 -20.15 -9.93 -4.32
CA ASP A 238 -19.14 -10.65 -3.54
C ASP A 238 -18.12 -9.68 -2.94
N VAL A 239 -17.93 -9.78 -1.62
CA VAL A 239 -17.00 -8.95 -0.85
C VAL A 239 -16.03 -9.85 -0.10
N LEU A 240 -14.75 -9.49 -0.12
CA LEU A 240 -13.71 -9.99 0.76
C LEU A 240 -13.31 -8.89 1.73
N LEU A 241 -13.60 -9.09 3.01
CA LEU A 241 -13.12 -8.27 4.11
C LEU A 241 -11.93 -8.96 4.76
N VAL A 242 -10.83 -8.23 4.94
CA VAL A 242 -9.60 -8.71 5.59
C VAL A 242 -9.28 -7.76 6.73
N ILE A 243 -9.06 -8.31 7.93
CA ILE A 243 -8.68 -7.54 9.12
C ILE A 243 -7.45 -8.20 9.75
N LYS A 244 -6.45 -7.39 10.10
CA LYS A 244 -5.19 -7.82 10.74
C LYS A 244 -4.90 -6.89 11.91
N LYS A 245 -4.39 -7.46 13.00
CA LYS A 245 -3.74 -6.75 14.11
C LYS A 245 -2.40 -7.41 14.40
N GLY A 246 -1.30 -6.82 13.92
CA GLY A 246 0.05 -7.36 14.09
C GLY A 246 0.23 -8.83 13.69
N ILE A 247 1.25 -9.46 14.24
CA ILE A 247 1.55 -10.88 13.99
C ILE A 247 0.92 -11.79 15.04
N GLU A 248 0.66 -11.32 16.27
CA GLU A 248 0.17 -12.15 17.39
C GLU A 248 -1.31 -12.53 17.28
N TYR A 249 -2.06 -11.87 16.37
CA TYR A 249 -3.46 -12.16 16.11
C TYR A 249 -3.68 -12.90 14.81
N LYS A 250 -4.68 -13.77 14.80
CA LYS A 250 -5.14 -14.42 13.58
C LYS A 250 -5.77 -13.39 12.66
N ARG A 251 -5.26 -13.31 11.43
CA ARG A 251 -5.88 -12.51 10.36
C ARG A 251 -7.29 -13.02 10.08
N ARG A 252 -8.29 -12.16 10.22
CA ARG A 252 -9.67 -12.46 9.84
C ARG A 252 -9.87 -12.24 8.34
N LYS A 253 -10.47 -13.24 7.67
CA LYS A 253 -10.83 -13.18 6.24
C LYS A 253 -12.29 -13.60 6.09
N GLU A 254 -13.14 -12.66 5.74
CA GLU A 254 -14.58 -12.87 5.64
C GLU A 254 -14.99 -12.71 4.17
N ARG A 255 -15.71 -13.70 3.65
CA ARG A 255 -16.31 -13.63 2.31
C ARG A 255 -17.81 -13.67 2.45
N PHE A 256 -18.48 -12.66 1.90
CA PHE A 256 -19.92 -12.58 1.97
C PHE A 256 -20.49 -11.88 0.74
N GLN A 257 -21.78 -12.09 0.52
CA GLN A 257 -22.57 -11.31 -0.42
C GLN A 257 -23.33 -10.21 0.31
N ILE A 258 -23.52 -9.09 -0.38
CA ILE A 258 -24.32 -7.95 0.08
C ILE A 258 -25.20 -7.43 -1.07
N LYS A 259 -26.48 -7.16 -0.78
CA LYS A 259 -27.47 -6.72 -1.78
C LYS A 259 -27.48 -5.20 -1.93
N ALA A 260 -27.99 -4.72 -3.07
CA ALA A 260 -28.15 -3.29 -3.32
C ALA A 260 -29.07 -2.64 -2.27
N GLY A 261 -28.64 -1.51 -1.71
CA GLY A 261 -29.35 -0.81 -0.63
C GLY A 261 -29.25 -1.46 0.75
N GLU A 262 -28.62 -2.64 0.88
CA GLU A 262 -28.43 -3.31 2.17
C GLU A 262 -27.38 -2.56 3.00
N THR A 263 -27.61 -2.44 4.31
CA THR A 263 -26.55 -2.11 5.28
C THR A 263 -26.21 -3.34 6.10
N LYS A 264 -25.02 -3.90 5.88
CA LYS A 264 -24.54 -5.08 6.60
C LYS A 264 -23.68 -4.66 7.78
N LYS A 265 -24.07 -5.06 8.98
CA LYS A 265 -23.29 -4.89 10.21
C LYS A 265 -22.41 -6.13 10.41
N TYR A 266 -21.12 -5.95 10.63
CA TYR A 266 -20.15 -7.02 10.82
C TYR A 266 -19.35 -6.78 12.11
N PRO A 267 -19.82 -7.29 13.26
CA PRO A 267 -19.02 -7.31 14.48
C PRO A 267 -17.93 -8.37 14.32
N ILE A 268 -16.67 -8.00 14.58
CA ILE A 268 -15.52 -8.88 14.50
C ILE A 268 -14.81 -8.86 15.85
N GLN A 269 -14.60 -10.04 16.41
CA GLN A 269 -13.72 -10.25 17.54
C GLN A 269 -12.46 -10.94 17.03
N LEU A 270 -11.31 -10.33 17.28
CA LEU A 270 -10.01 -10.87 16.89
C LEU A 270 -9.61 -11.96 17.89
N GLU A 271 -8.87 -12.94 17.38
CA GLU A 271 -8.34 -14.04 18.19
C GLU A 271 -6.82 -13.89 18.25
N ARG A 272 -6.30 -13.63 19.44
CA ARG A 272 -4.87 -13.66 19.74
C ARG A 272 -4.44 -15.12 19.96
N TYR A 273 -3.38 -15.58 19.31
CA TYR A 273 -2.95 -17.00 19.41
C TYR A 273 -1.67 -17.20 20.25
N PHE A 274 -0.87 -16.16 20.45
CA PHE A 274 0.15 -16.06 21.51
C PHE A 274 0.17 -14.65 22.08
N ASN A 275 0.62 -14.47 23.33
CA ASN A 275 0.67 -13.17 23.99
C ASN A 275 2.07 -12.95 24.54
N LEU A 276 2.96 -12.49 23.68
CA LEU A 276 4.36 -12.24 24.02
C LEU A 276 4.53 -11.14 25.10
N PRO A 277 3.71 -10.06 25.13
CA PRO A 277 3.79 -9.09 26.22
C PRO A 277 3.53 -9.68 27.61
N LYS A 278 2.62 -10.67 27.72
CA LYS A 278 2.41 -11.40 29.00
C LYS A 278 3.62 -12.23 29.43
N GLU A 279 4.53 -12.52 28.50
CA GLU A 279 5.78 -13.24 28.73
C GLU A 279 6.99 -12.30 28.82
N GLY A 280 6.78 -10.98 28.87
CA GLY A 280 7.85 -9.97 28.93
C GLY A 280 8.46 -9.60 27.58
N TRP A 281 7.92 -10.10 26.47
CA TRP A 281 8.42 -9.82 25.11
C TRP A 281 7.55 -8.78 24.40
N TYR A 282 8.16 -7.68 23.98
CA TYR A 282 7.48 -6.55 23.36
C TYR A 282 7.96 -6.35 21.92
N SER A 283 7.03 -6.26 20.98
CA SER A 283 7.32 -6.01 19.57
C SER A 283 7.83 -4.59 19.31
N ALA A 284 8.77 -4.45 18.38
CA ALA A 284 9.39 -3.20 18.02
C ALA A 284 9.57 -3.04 16.49
N ASP A 285 9.41 -1.81 16.00
CA ASP A 285 9.80 -1.36 14.65
C ASP A 285 10.70 -0.13 14.80
N ASP A 286 12.00 -0.31 14.58
CA ASP A 286 13.02 0.70 14.87
C ASP A 286 13.36 1.63 13.70
N HIS A 287 12.68 1.48 12.55
CA HIS A 287 13.03 2.19 11.33
C HIS A 287 11.79 2.76 10.62
N VAL A 288 11.26 3.87 11.14
CA VAL A 288 10.05 4.50 10.60
C VAL A 288 10.27 5.98 10.32
N HIS A 289 10.23 6.40 9.07
CA HIS A 289 10.37 7.79 8.62
C HIS A 289 9.03 8.52 8.52
N VAL A 290 8.72 9.30 9.56
CA VAL A 290 7.55 10.16 9.60
C VAL A 290 7.90 11.46 10.31
N TYR A 291 7.54 12.61 9.74
CA TYR A 291 7.67 13.89 10.43
C TYR A 291 6.71 13.92 11.63
N ARG A 292 7.11 14.50 12.76
CA ARG A 292 6.23 14.62 13.94
C ARG A 292 6.17 16.07 14.40
N ASP A 293 4.97 16.63 14.42
CA ASP A 293 4.68 17.98 14.91
C ASP A 293 3.97 17.97 16.28
N GLY A 294 3.80 16.79 16.87
CA GLY A 294 3.08 16.54 18.12
C GLY A 294 1.58 16.33 17.94
N LYS A 295 0.97 16.88 16.88
CA LYS A 295 -0.47 16.72 16.59
C LYS A 295 -0.78 15.38 15.94
N ASN A 296 0.15 14.86 15.15
CA ASN A 296 0.02 13.57 14.48
C ASN A 296 0.44 12.36 15.33
N ASN A 297 0.87 12.57 16.57
CA ASN A 297 1.32 11.50 17.47
C ASN A 297 0.26 10.42 17.71
N GLU A 298 -0.99 10.84 17.92
CA GLU A 298 -2.09 9.90 18.15
C GLU A 298 -2.30 9.00 16.93
N ASP A 299 -2.34 9.57 15.72
CA ASP A 299 -2.55 8.80 14.50
C ASP A 299 -1.42 7.78 14.25
N ILE A 300 -0.16 8.16 14.49
CA ILE A 300 0.99 7.25 14.34
C ILE A 300 0.96 6.15 15.41
N LEU A 301 0.61 6.48 16.66
CA LEU A 301 0.46 5.49 17.72
C LEU A 301 -0.68 4.51 17.41
N GLU A 302 -1.75 4.97 16.76
CA GLU A 302 -2.83 4.10 16.31
C GLU A 302 -2.40 3.14 15.19
N TRP A 303 -1.39 3.48 14.37
CA TRP A 303 -0.77 2.51 13.46
C TRP A 303 -0.01 1.44 14.25
N ALA A 304 0.74 1.85 15.28
CA ALA A 304 1.45 0.95 16.18
C ALA A 304 0.49 -0.05 16.84
N LYS A 305 -0.63 0.44 17.37
CA LYS A 305 -1.70 -0.41 17.92
C LYS A 305 -2.31 -1.33 16.85
N ALA A 306 -2.57 -0.82 15.64
CA ALA A 306 -3.11 -1.62 14.54
C ALA A 306 -2.15 -2.72 14.07
N GLU A 307 -0.85 -2.55 14.26
CA GLU A 307 0.18 -3.53 13.94
C GLU A 307 0.70 -4.31 15.14
N ASP A 308 0.08 -4.12 16.30
CA ASP A 308 0.53 -4.69 17.57
C ASP A 308 2.03 -4.49 17.79
N ILE A 309 2.54 -3.29 17.47
CA ILE A 309 3.93 -2.84 17.66
C ILE A 309 3.99 -2.01 18.93
N HIS A 310 4.58 -2.56 19.99
CA HIS A 310 4.61 -1.92 21.31
C HIS A 310 5.59 -0.75 21.37
N PHE A 311 6.67 -0.80 20.59
CA PHE A 311 7.62 0.30 20.44
C PHE A 311 7.86 0.64 18.96
N ALA A 312 7.73 1.91 18.58
CA ALA A 312 8.22 2.36 17.26
C ALA A 312 9.20 3.53 17.38
N SER A 313 10.36 3.41 16.73
CA SER A 313 11.33 4.50 16.60
C SER A 313 11.04 5.31 15.34
N ILE A 314 10.62 6.56 15.53
CA ILE A 314 10.23 7.46 14.45
C ILE A 314 11.41 8.36 14.10
N LEU A 315 12.04 8.08 12.97
CA LEU A 315 13.36 8.56 12.60
C LEU A 315 13.32 9.87 11.81
N GLN A 316 13.98 10.89 12.37
CA GLN A 316 14.48 12.01 11.60
C GLN A 316 15.62 11.54 10.72
N MET A 317 15.58 11.82 9.42
CA MET A 317 16.65 11.42 8.48
C MET A 317 17.57 12.59 8.19
N GLY A 318 18.87 12.36 8.05
CA GLY A 318 19.84 13.38 7.61
C GLY A 318 20.53 13.08 6.28
N ASP A 319 21.06 14.12 5.65
CA ASP A 319 22.18 14.09 4.71
C ASP A 319 23.17 15.24 5.05
N ILE A 320 24.30 15.35 4.33
CA ILE A 320 25.30 16.40 4.60
C ILE A 320 24.74 17.83 4.42
N THR A 321 23.63 17.99 3.72
CA THR A 321 23.03 19.28 3.37
C THR A 321 21.87 19.67 4.26
N ARG A 322 21.07 18.71 4.74
CA ARG A 322 19.85 18.99 5.53
C ARG A 322 19.31 17.76 6.26
N GLU A 323 18.28 18.02 7.06
CA GLU A 323 17.47 17.01 7.74
C GLU A 323 16.04 16.93 7.15
N TYR A 324 15.42 15.76 7.27
CA TYR A 324 14.10 15.40 6.80
C TYR A 324 13.32 14.73 7.93
N TYR A 325 11.99 14.70 7.84
CA TYR A 325 11.13 14.07 8.85
C TYR A 325 11.36 14.64 10.25
N LEU A 326 11.36 15.97 10.36
CA LEU A 326 11.68 16.68 11.60
C LEU A 326 10.81 16.21 12.78
N GLN A 327 11.43 16.14 13.94
CA GLN A 327 10.80 15.74 15.21
C GLN A 327 10.59 16.97 16.09
N TYR A 328 9.38 17.13 16.64
CA TYR A 328 9.04 18.28 17.51
C TYR A 328 9.82 18.31 18.84
N ALA A 329 10.29 17.15 19.31
CA ALA A 329 11.04 17.00 20.56
C ALA A 329 11.85 15.70 20.54
N TRP A 330 12.74 15.56 21.51
CA TRP A 330 13.66 14.42 21.66
C TRP A 330 13.63 13.88 23.10
N GLY A 331 14.23 12.71 23.31
CA GLY A 331 14.20 12.03 24.60
C GLY A 331 12.76 11.79 25.09
N ASP A 332 12.52 12.00 26.38
CA ASP A 332 11.21 11.77 26.99
C ASP A 332 10.14 12.73 26.45
N LYS A 333 10.51 13.96 26.09
CA LYS A 333 9.58 14.92 25.47
C LYS A 333 9.18 14.52 24.05
N GLY A 334 10.04 13.76 23.36
CA GLY A 334 9.77 13.16 22.05
C GLY A 334 9.01 11.82 22.12
N THR A 335 8.72 11.34 23.33
CA THR A 335 7.96 10.10 23.54
C THR A 335 6.47 10.40 23.62
N TYR A 336 5.66 9.57 22.97
CA TYR A 336 4.20 9.58 23.10
C TYR A 336 3.71 8.15 23.32
N SER A 337 2.93 7.92 24.36
CA SER A 337 2.51 6.59 24.79
C SER A 337 1.04 6.54 25.19
N GLN A 338 0.44 5.35 25.07
CA GLN A 338 -0.87 5.04 25.61
C GLN A 338 -0.94 3.54 25.91
N GLY A 339 -1.12 3.20 27.19
CA GLY A 339 -1.02 1.80 27.64
C GLY A 339 0.38 1.26 27.35
N ASP A 340 0.44 0.04 26.84
CA ASP A 340 1.70 -0.67 26.54
C ASP A 340 2.32 -0.30 25.18
N TYR A 341 1.76 0.71 24.50
CA TYR A 341 2.23 1.17 23.19
C TYR A 341 2.89 2.54 23.31
N PHE A 342 4.05 2.72 22.68
CA PHE A 342 4.69 4.02 22.58
C PHE A 342 5.50 4.21 21.30
N ILE A 343 5.59 5.46 20.89
CA ILE A 343 6.45 5.93 19.80
C ILE A 343 7.44 6.94 20.35
N ARG A 344 8.67 6.91 19.87
CA ARG A 344 9.73 7.83 20.30
C ARG A 344 10.49 8.36 19.10
N SER A 345 10.97 9.59 19.21
CA SER A 345 11.86 10.16 18.20
C SER A 345 13.20 9.43 18.21
N GLY A 346 13.67 9.07 17.02
CA GLY A 346 15.01 8.56 16.76
C GLY A 346 15.60 9.26 15.54
N GLN A 347 16.72 8.75 15.05
CA GLN A 347 17.41 9.35 13.92
C GLN A 347 17.99 8.30 12.97
N GLU A 348 17.90 8.53 11.65
CA GLU A 348 18.76 7.87 10.65
C GLU A 348 19.80 8.89 10.17
N ASN A 349 20.95 8.91 10.84
CA ASN A 349 22.05 9.84 10.56
C ASN A 349 23.32 9.37 11.30
N PRO A 350 24.54 9.54 10.76
CA PRO A 350 24.84 9.92 9.38
C PRO A 350 24.40 8.89 8.36
N ARG A 351 24.30 9.36 7.12
CA ARG A 351 23.71 8.63 6.00
C ARG A 351 24.52 8.92 4.73
N THR A 352 25.48 8.05 4.40
CA THR A 352 26.35 8.23 3.22
C THR A 352 26.39 6.97 2.36
N HIS A 353 26.76 7.13 1.08
CA HIS A 353 26.92 6.00 0.15
C HIS A 353 28.32 5.34 0.24
N GLU A 354 29.11 5.78 1.21
CA GLU A 354 30.51 5.39 1.45
C GLU A 354 30.69 4.58 2.72
N ARG A 355 29.87 4.85 3.76
CA ARG A 355 29.96 4.21 5.08
C ARG A 355 28.65 3.62 5.57
N GLY A 356 27.56 3.68 4.81
CA GLY A 356 26.27 3.12 5.23
C GLY A 356 25.35 4.15 5.87
N HIS A 357 24.25 3.66 6.45
CA HIS A 357 23.29 4.49 7.17
C HIS A 357 23.21 4.02 8.62
N ILE A 358 23.15 4.96 9.56
CA ILE A 358 23.10 4.67 11.00
C ILE A 358 21.70 4.93 11.53
N LEU A 359 21.11 3.95 12.19
CA LEU A 359 19.93 4.12 13.04
C LEU A 359 20.40 4.48 14.45
N MET A 360 19.76 5.47 15.06
CA MET A 360 19.96 5.91 16.44
C MET A 360 18.63 5.88 17.17
N ILE A 361 18.61 5.17 18.29
CA ILE A 361 17.43 4.98 19.13
C ILE A 361 17.75 5.60 20.49
N ASN A 362 16.79 6.35 21.04
CA ASN A 362 16.89 6.97 22.36
C ASN A 362 17.97 8.07 22.50
N ASN A 363 18.36 8.74 21.41
CA ASN A 363 19.18 9.94 21.49
C ASN A 363 18.42 11.13 22.09
N ALA A 364 19.10 11.98 22.86
CA ALA A 364 18.49 13.09 23.60
C ALA A 364 18.22 14.32 22.72
N ARG A 365 18.80 14.35 21.51
CA ARG A 365 18.63 15.38 20.47
C ARG A 365 19.11 14.84 19.13
N SER A 366 18.77 15.52 18.03
CA SER A 366 19.43 15.26 16.74
C SER A 366 20.94 15.48 16.85
N HIS A 367 21.72 14.52 16.34
CA HIS A 367 23.16 14.63 16.15
C HIS A 367 23.46 14.82 14.65
N TRP A 368 23.33 16.06 14.19
CA TRP A 368 23.66 16.49 12.83
C TRP A 368 24.73 17.58 12.83
N ASP A 369 25.88 17.27 12.23
CA ASP A 369 27.01 18.21 12.08
C ASP A 369 27.56 18.10 10.64
N PRO A 370 27.16 18.99 9.73
CA PRO A 370 27.56 18.92 8.32
C PRO A 370 29.08 19.12 8.13
N SER A 371 29.77 19.77 9.08
CA SER A 371 31.22 19.98 9.01
C SER A 371 32.02 18.70 9.30
N MET A 372 31.41 17.73 9.97
CA MET A 372 32.01 16.47 10.40
C MET A 372 31.21 15.26 9.92
N TYR A 373 30.41 15.41 8.87
CA TYR A 373 29.39 14.42 8.48
C TYR A 373 29.93 13.01 8.17
N TYR A 374 31.19 12.90 7.73
CA TYR A 374 31.85 11.62 7.45
C TYR A 374 32.52 10.97 8.68
N VAL A 375 32.54 11.67 9.82
CA VAL A 375 33.09 11.20 11.10
C VAL A 375 31.95 10.59 11.91
N TYR A 376 31.57 9.36 11.55
CA TYR A 376 30.44 8.64 12.15
C TYR A 376 30.64 8.46 13.65
N GLU A 377 31.87 8.16 14.05
CA GLU A 377 32.31 7.89 15.41
C GLU A 377 31.82 8.96 16.39
N LYS A 378 31.86 10.24 15.97
CA LYS A 378 31.37 11.37 16.78
C LYS A 378 29.88 11.24 17.07
N ALA A 379 29.08 10.91 16.06
CA ALA A 379 27.64 10.77 16.22
C ALA A 379 27.26 9.51 17.03
N LEU A 380 27.99 8.42 16.85
CA LEU A 380 27.80 7.19 17.65
C LEU A 380 28.15 7.43 19.12
N ASP A 381 29.29 8.08 19.41
CA ASP A 381 29.70 8.43 20.78
C ASP A 381 28.71 9.39 21.45
N LEU A 382 28.17 10.35 20.70
CA LEU A 382 27.13 11.25 21.18
C LEU A 382 25.84 10.50 21.52
N THR A 383 25.47 9.49 20.73
CA THR A 383 24.30 8.64 20.98
C THR A 383 24.47 7.81 22.25
N HIS A 384 25.64 7.16 22.42
CA HIS A 384 25.96 6.44 23.66
C HIS A 384 25.98 7.35 24.87
N ARG A 385 26.54 8.57 24.75
CA ARG A 385 26.55 9.55 25.84
C ARG A 385 25.14 9.98 26.26
N ASP A 386 24.19 9.99 25.33
CA ASP A 386 22.79 10.26 25.62
C ASP A 386 22.06 9.06 26.26
N GLY A 387 22.73 7.90 26.40
CA GLY A 387 22.12 6.64 26.84
C GLY A 387 21.34 5.92 25.75
N GLY A 388 21.55 6.30 24.49
CA GLY A 388 20.97 5.66 23.32
C GLY A 388 21.81 4.51 22.78
N VAL A 389 21.24 3.78 21.83
CA VAL A 389 21.93 2.75 21.05
C VAL A 389 21.92 3.11 19.58
N ASN A 390 22.91 2.64 18.84
CA ASN A 390 23.03 2.89 17.42
C ASN A 390 23.46 1.64 16.64
N GLY A 391 23.11 1.59 15.37
CA GLY A 391 23.39 0.43 14.54
C GLY A 391 23.28 0.70 13.05
N TYR A 392 23.82 -0.23 12.27
CA TYR A 392 23.80 -0.11 10.82
C TYR A 392 22.49 -0.61 10.24
N ALA A 393 21.85 0.23 9.44
CA ALA A 393 20.64 -0.10 8.73
C ALA A 393 20.90 -1.07 7.56
N HIS A 394 19.81 -1.54 6.94
CA HIS A 394 19.83 -2.16 5.61
C HIS A 394 20.73 -3.39 5.52
N ASN A 395 20.61 -4.31 6.49
CA ASN A 395 21.41 -5.55 6.60
C ASN A 395 22.91 -5.32 6.86
N GLY A 396 23.33 -4.08 7.14
CA GLY A 396 24.75 -3.75 7.25
C GLY A 396 25.54 -3.96 5.95
N THR A 397 24.87 -3.92 4.79
CA THR A 397 25.51 -4.18 3.48
C THR A 397 25.12 -3.20 2.37
N ILE A 398 23.98 -2.53 2.49
CA ILE A 398 23.59 -1.50 1.50
C ILE A 398 24.36 -0.21 1.80
N PHE A 399 24.62 0.59 0.75
CA PHE A 399 25.33 1.87 0.86
C PHE A 399 26.75 1.75 1.42
N LYS A 400 27.38 0.58 1.20
CA LYS A 400 28.73 0.23 1.69
C LYS A 400 28.83 0.21 3.21
N ALA A 401 27.74 -0.11 3.90
CA ALA A 401 27.68 -0.22 5.37
C ALA A 401 28.71 -1.22 5.92
N GLU A 402 29.13 -2.22 5.15
CA GLU A 402 30.20 -3.14 5.54
C GLU A 402 31.53 -2.42 5.83
N ARG A 403 31.79 -1.28 5.17
CA ARG A 403 32.98 -0.45 5.41
C ARG A 403 32.88 0.33 6.71
N GLY A 404 31.69 0.85 7.02
CA GLY A 404 31.42 1.52 8.29
C GLY A 404 31.56 0.53 9.44
N LEU A 405 30.86 -0.60 9.36
CA LEU A 405 30.94 -1.70 10.32
C LEU A 405 32.39 -2.16 10.54
N ALA A 406 33.21 -2.26 9.49
CA ALA A 406 34.63 -2.63 9.58
C ALA A 406 35.46 -1.74 10.52
N ILE A 407 35.00 -0.51 10.77
CA ILE A 407 35.63 0.47 11.66
C ILE A 407 34.90 0.50 13.01
N ASP A 408 33.58 0.67 12.97
CA ASP A 408 32.81 1.05 14.15
C ASP A 408 32.46 -0.13 15.05
N ALA A 409 32.31 -1.35 14.52
CA ALA A 409 32.05 -2.53 15.33
C ALA A 409 33.29 -2.96 16.17
N PRO A 410 34.53 -3.02 15.62
CA PRO A 410 35.71 -3.30 16.43
C PRO A 410 36.03 -2.27 17.50
N LEU A 411 35.64 -1.01 17.28
CA LEU A 411 35.77 0.06 18.27
C LEU A 411 34.68 0.02 19.36
N GLY A 412 33.73 -0.91 19.28
CA GLY A 412 32.61 -1.00 20.21
C GLY A 412 31.62 0.17 20.11
N LYS A 413 31.57 0.85 18.95
CA LYS A 413 30.71 2.02 18.73
C LYS A 413 29.32 1.66 18.20
N SER A 414 29.21 0.55 17.47
CA SER A 414 27.94 0.03 16.94
C SER A 414 27.39 -1.08 17.83
N ASP A 415 26.11 -0.99 18.18
CA ASP A 415 25.43 -1.90 19.11
C ASP A 415 24.61 -2.98 18.41
N PHE A 416 24.09 -2.68 17.22
CA PHE A 416 23.23 -3.59 16.47
C PHE A 416 23.41 -3.47 14.95
N ILE A 417 22.93 -4.50 14.26
CA ILE A 417 22.75 -4.51 12.80
C ILE A 417 21.26 -4.73 12.55
N GLU A 418 20.64 -3.82 11.80
CA GLU A 418 19.30 -4.04 11.27
C GLU A 418 19.37 -5.11 10.18
N VAL A 419 18.52 -6.13 10.24
CA VAL A 419 18.49 -7.22 9.26
C VAL A 419 17.08 -7.41 8.67
N ASP A 420 17.02 -8.15 7.57
CA ASP A 420 15.84 -8.78 7.00
C ASP A 420 15.92 -10.28 7.30
N ALA A 421 14.78 -10.94 7.54
CA ALA A 421 14.68 -12.38 7.75
C ALA A 421 15.35 -13.22 6.64
N ASN A 422 15.52 -12.67 5.43
CA ASN A 422 16.20 -13.34 4.32
C ASN A 422 17.67 -12.93 4.11
N HIS A 423 18.19 -11.95 4.87
CA HIS A 423 19.52 -11.37 4.65
C HIS A 423 20.29 -11.16 5.95
N MET A 424 20.67 -12.26 6.61
CA MET A 424 21.39 -12.23 7.89
C MET A 424 22.91 -12.44 7.78
N LYS A 425 23.46 -12.50 6.55
CA LYS A 425 24.87 -12.91 6.34
C LYS A 425 25.85 -12.01 7.10
N ALA A 426 25.71 -10.69 7.00
CA ALA A 426 26.63 -9.75 7.63
C ALA A 426 26.64 -9.93 9.16
N LEU A 427 25.48 -10.06 9.78
CA LEU A 427 25.35 -10.34 11.22
C LEU A 427 26.13 -11.61 11.62
N TYR A 428 25.93 -12.72 10.88
CA TYR A 428 26.66 -13.96 11.17
C TYR A 428 28.16 -13.83 10.95
N ASP A 429 28.61 -13.12 9.90
CA ASP A 429 30.04 -12.86 9.67
C ASP A 429 30.64 -12.11 10.88
N TRP A 430 29.96 -11.09 11.40
CA TRP A 430 30.40 -10.32 12.57
C TRP A 430 30.41 -11.14 13.86
N TRP A 431 29.41 -11.98 14.09
CA TRP A 431 29.42 -12.93 15.22
C TRP A 431 30.58 -13.93 15.12
N ASN A 432 30.86 -14.45 13.92
CA ASN A 432 31.99 -15.35 13.70
C ASN A 432 33.36 -14.68 13.93
N LEU A 433 33.45 -13.37 13.70
CA LEU A 433 34.62 -12.56 14.03
C LEU A 433 34.72 -12.21 15.53
N GLY A 434 33.73 -12.58 16.35
CA GLY A 434 33.70 -12.35 17.79
C GLY A 434 33.06 -11.03 18.23
N PHE A 435 32.50 -10.24 17.29
CA PHE A 435 31.84 -8.98 17.60
C PHE A 435 30.35 -9.20 17.82
N LYS A 436 29.88 -8.96 19.04
CA LYS A 436 28.50 -9.24 19.45
C LYS A 436 27.58 -8.08 19.10
N GLN A 437 27.11 -8.06 17.86
CA GLN A 437 26.07 -7.14 17.40
C GLN A 437 24.68 -7.68 17.77
N THR A 438 23.81 -6.84 18.33
CA THR A 438 22.41 -7.18 18.56
C THR A 438 21.64 -7.19 17.24
N VAL A 439 20.53 -7.94 17.19
CA VAL A 439 19.64 -7.96 16.02
C VAL A 439 18.59 -6.87 16.18
N ALA A 440 18.44 -6.04 15.15
CA ALA A 440 17.30 -5.17 14.98
C ALA A 440 16.61 -5.44 13.64
N LEU A 441 15.36 -5.01 13.48
CA LEU A 441 14.57 -5.32 12.28
C LEU A 441 13.44 -4.30 12.11
N GLY A 442 13.70 -3.27 11.32
CA GLY A 442 12.75 -2.20 11.06
C GLY A 442 12.11 -2.30 9.68
N SER A 443 10.99 -1.59 9.51
CA SER A 443 10.25 -1.57 8.24
C SER A 443 10.88 -0.69 7.17
N ASP A 444 11.74 0.26 7.56
CA ASP A 444 12.16 1.38 6.73
C ASP A 444 10.93 1.99 6.03
N TYR A 445 9.84 2.15 6.78
CA TYR A 445 8.63 2.78 6.27
C TYR A 445 8.92 4.27 6.05
N PRO A 446 8.62 4.87 4.90
CA PRO A 446 7.81 4.35 3.80
C PRO A 446 8.60 3.81 2.60
N TYR A 447 9.91 3.61 2.70
CA TYR A 447 10.75 3.28 1.55
C TYR A 447 10.79 1.79 1.21
N ALA A 448 10.91 0.90 2.21
CA ALA A 448 11.06 -0.54 1.97
C ALA A 448 9.78 -1.34 2.22
N GLU A 449 9.24 -1.28 3.45
CA GLU A 449 8.09 -2.07 3.88
C GLU A 449 6.99 -1.24 4.56
N TRP A 450 5.86 -1.91 4.85
CA TRP A 450 4.77 -1.32 5.61
C TRP A 450 5.18 -1.18 7.06
N PHE A 451 4.72 -0.14 7.73
CA PHE A 451 4.85 0.01 9.19
C PHE A 451 4.51 -1.32 9.88
N GLY A 452 5.40 -1.81 10.74
CA GLY A 452 5.23 -3.03 11.54
C GLY A 452 5.20 -4.35 10.77
N ASN A 453 5.39 -4.37 9.43
CA ASN A 453 5.54 -5.63 8.69
C ASN A 453 6.84 -6.35 9.03
N ARG A 454 7.89 -5.56 9.29
CA ARG A 454 9.14 -5.98 9.87
C ARG A 454 9.11 -5.53 11.31
N ASN A 455 9.23 -6.48 12.22
CA ASN A 455 9.38 -6.21 13.63
C ASN A 455 10.23 -7.30 14.29
N PHE A 456 10.83 -6.94 15.41
CA PHE A 456 11.52 -7.84 16.32
C PHE A 456 10.90 -7.74 17.70
N PHE A 457 11.28 -8.63 18.62
CA PHE A 457 10.80 -8.61 20.00
C PHE A 457 11.96 -8.35 20.95
N VAL A 458 11.71 -7.51 21.94
CA VAL A 458 12.64 -7.19 23.02
C VAL A 458 12.08 -7.76 24.32
N TYR A 459 12.92 -8.46 25.08
CA TYR A 459 12.58 -8.96 26.41
C TYR A 459 12.89 -7.89 27.46
N VAL A 460 11.94 -7.60 28.35
CA VAL A 460 12.04 -6.56 29.39
C VAL A 460 11.84 -7.15 30.78
#